data_AF-E0SQW2-F1
#
_entry.id   AF-E0SQW2-F1
#
_cell.length_a   1.000
_cell.length_b   1.000
_cell.length_c   1.000
_cell.angle_alpha   90.00
_cell.angle_beta   90.00
_cell.angle_gamma   90.00
#
_symmetry.space_group_name_H-M   'P 1'
#
loop_
_entity.id
_entity.type
_entity.pdbx_description
1 polymer ?
#
loop_
_entity_poly.entity_id
_entity_poly.type
_entity_poly.pdbx_seq_one_letter_code
_entity_poly.pdbx_strand_id
1 'polypeptide(L)' 'MTCTTEVKVKDPTTHLEISIAPKKVYVIKNHRGNTIKIGVFVSPKTGQLFRALLPDSYSCQ' A
#
# COMPACT_ATOMS: atom_id res chain seq x y z
N MET A 1 7.48 12.83 4.99
CA MET A 1 7.04 11.53 5.54
C MET A 1 7.43 10.47 4.53
N THR A 2 8.42 9.66 4.86
CA THR A 2 8.97 8.64 3.96
C THR A 2 8.46 7.30 4.44
N CYS A 3 7.53 6.71 3.70
CA CYS A 3 7.00 5.39 4.02
C CYS A 3 8.06 4.35 3.60
N THR A 4 8.98 3.99 4.50
CA THR A 4 10.09 3.07 4.22
C THR A 4 9.77 1.62 4.63
N THR A 5 8.75 1.41 5.45
CA THR A 5 8.35 0.07 5.89
C THR A 5 7.76 -0.68 4.70
N GLU A 6 8.40 -1.79 4.33
CA GLU A 6 7.91 -2.69 3.31
C GLU A 6 6.69 -3.46 3.80
N VAL A 7 5.81 -3.78 2.86
CA VAL A 7 4.58 -4.53 3.13
C VAL A 7 4.45 -5.60 2.08
N LYS A 8 4.10 -6.81 2.52
CA LYS A 8 3.76 -7.89 1.60
C LYS A 8 2.42 -7.55 0.93
N VAL A 9 2.48 -7.28 -0.36
CA VAL A 9 1.31 -6.99 -1.19
C VAL A 9 1.30 -7.90 -2.40
N LYS A 10 0.10 -8.29 -2.82
CA LYS A 10 -0.09 -9.03 -4.06
C LYS A 10 -0.18 -8.03 -5.21
N ASP A 11 0.75 -8.12 -6.15
CA ASP A 11 0.71 -7.34 -7.38
C ASP A 11 -0.39 -7.90 -8.30
N PRO A 12 -1.41 -7.13 -8.66
CA PRO A 12 -2.50 -7.59 -9.53
C PRO A 12 -2.04 -7.86 -10.98
N THR A 13 -0.93 -7.26 -11.41
CA THR A 13 -0.43 -7.40 -12.78
C THR A 13 0.34 -8.71 -12.97
N THR A 14 1.09 -9.12 -11.95
CA THR A 14 1.95 -10.32 -12.00
C THR A 14 1.38 -11.48 -11.18
N HIS A 15 0.35 -11.23 -10.36
CA HIS A 15 -0.21 -12.16 -9.38
C HIS A 15 0.80 -12.70 -8.35
N LEU A 16 1.96 -12.05 -8.21
CA LEU A 16 3.00 -12.41 -7.28
C LEU A 16 2.89 -11.62 -5.98
N GLU A 17 3.30 -12.24 -4.87
CA GLU A 17 3.50 -11.56 -3.61
C GLU A 17 4.88 -10.90 -3.60
N ILE A 18 4.90 -9.60 -3.36
CA ILE A 18 6.10 -8.78 -3.32
C ILE A 18 6.13 -7.96 -2.03
N SER A 19 7.30 -7.86 -1.41
CA SER A 19 7.54 -6.98 -0.27
C SER A 19 8.06 -5.67 -0.82
N ILE A 20 7.22 -4.63 -0.83
CA ILE A 20 7.65 -3.30 -1.30
C ILE A 20 7.08 -2.21 -0.40
N ALA A 21 7.77 -1.07 -0.35
CA ALA A 21 7.26 0.11 0.32
C ALA A 21 6.29 0.91 -0.60
N PRO A 22 5.18 1.44 -0.06
CA PRO A 22 4.26 2.28 -0.81
C PRO A 22 4.91 3.63 -1.13
N LYS A 23 4.75 4.08 -2.38
CA LYS A 23 5.14 5.42 -2.82
C LYS A 23 4.35 6.51 -2.11
N LYS A 24 3.06 6.24 -1.82
CA LYS A 24 2.17 7.17 -1.12
C LYS A 24 1.11 6.40 -0.34
N VAL A 25 0.72 6.94 0.80
CA VAL A 25 -0.35 6.38 1.63
C VAL A 25 -1.52 7.35 1.70
N TYR A 26 -2.72 6.80 1.60
CA TYR A 26 -3.98 7.50 1.81
C TYR A 26 -4.68 6.90 3.03
N VAL A 27 -5.30 7.76 3.82
CA VAL A 27 -6.09 7.38 4.98
C VAL A 27 -7.53 7.79 4.67
N ILE A 28 -8.42 6.81 4.60
CA ILE A 28 -9.84 7.03 4.32
C ILE A 28 -10.61 6.64 5.58
N LYS A 29 -11.36 7.59 6.13
CA LYS A 29 -12.25 7.33 7.27
C LYS A 29 -13.68 7.19 6.75
N ASN A 30 -14.35 6.08 7.08
CA ASN A 30 -15.75 5.91 6.72
C ASN A 30 -16.67 6.64 7.73
N HIS A 31 -17.95 6.82 7.38
CA HIS A 31 -18.94 7.47 8.25
C HIS A 31 -19.18 6.72 9.59
N ARG A 32 -18.79 5.44 9.67
CA ARG A 32 -18.88 4.62 10.89
C ARG A 32 -17.66 4.77 11.80
N GLY A 33 -16.67 5.59 11.41
CA GLY A 33 -15.46 5.83 12.19
C GLY A 33 -14.29 4.87 11.89
N ASN A 34 -14.47 3.87 11.03
CA ASN A 34 -13.39 2.96 10.65
C ASN A 34 -12.41 3.68 9.73
N THR A 35 -11.12 3.49 10.00
CA THR A 35 -10.04 4.07 9.23
C THR A 35 -9.42 2.98 8.37
N ILE A 36 -9.35 3.20 7.06
CA ILE A 36 -8.73 2.29 6.11
C ILE A 36 -7.49 2.99 5.55
N LYS A 37 -6.37 2.29 5.53
CA LYS A 37 -5.12 2.78 4.94
C LYS A 37 -4.92 2.11 3.58
N ILE A 38 -4.66 2.92 2.55
CA ILE A 38 -4.42 2.45 1.19
C ILE A 38 -3.03 2.93 0.75
N GLY A 39 -2.18 1.99 0.36
CA GLY A 39 -0.88 2.27 -0.24
C GLY A 39 -0.98 2.31 -1.76
N VAL A 40 -0.28 3.26 -2.37
CA VAL A 40 0.02 3.26 -3.81
C VAL A 40 1.41 2.68 -4.00
N PHE A 41 1.48 1.64 -4.80
CA PHE A 41 2.65 0.82 -5.05
C PHE A 41 3.01 0.88 -6.53
N VAL A 42 4.28 0.64 -6.86
CA VAL A 42 4.76 0.51 -8.24
C VAL A 42 5.19 -0.95 -8.41
N SER A 43 4.62 -1.66 -9.39
CA SER A 43 5.07 -3.00 -9.71
C SER A 43 6.51 -2.96 -10.22
N PRO A 44 7.46 -3.70 -9.61
CA PRO A 44 8.85 -3.69 -10.04
C PRO A 44 9.03 -4.37 -11.41
N LYS A 45 8.09 -5.21 -11.83
CA LYS A 45 8.16 -5.92 -13.12
C LYS A 45 7.53 -5.11 -14.26
N THR A 46 6.39 -4.47 -14.02
CA THR A 46 5.62 -3.80 -15.08
C THR A 46 5.72 -2.29 -15.02
N GLY A 47 6.24 -1.72 -13.94
CA GLY A 47 6.26 -0.27 -13.68
C GLY A 47 4.87 0.33 -13.42
N GLN A 48 3.81 -0.49 -13.43
CA GLN A 48 2.45 -0.01 -13.25
C GLN A 48 2.16 0.35 -11.80
N LEU A 49 1.39 1.41 -11.63
CA LEU A 49 0.90 1.81 -10.32
C LEU A 49 -0.32 0.97 -9.93
N PHE A 50 -0.31 0.43 -8.72
CA PHE A 50 -1.47 -0.27 -8.16
C PHE A 50 -1.74 0.18 -6.74
N ARG A 51 -2.95 -0.11 -6.25
CA ARG A 51 -3.40 0.23 -4.90
C ARG A 51 -3.61 -1.05 -4.12
N ALA A 52 -3.13 -1.10 -2.90
CA ALA A 52 -3.39 -2.20 -1.99
C ALA A 52 -3.72 -1.67 -0.59
N LEU A 53 -4.51 -2.45 0.14
CA LEU A 53 -4.79 -2.18 1.55
C LEU A 53 -3.52 -2.34 2.36
N LEU A 54 -3.34 -1.42 3.30
CA LEU A 54 -2.27 -1.47 4.29
C LEU A 54 -2.83 -1.97 5.61
N PRO A 55 -1.99 -2.63 6.44
CA PRO A 55 -2.34 -2.92 7.82
C PRO A 55 -2.70 -1.64 8.58
N ASP A 56 -3.62 -1.74 9.54
CA ASP A 56 -4.03 -0.59 10.36
C ASP A 56 -2.87 -0.03 11.19
N SER A 57 -1.90 -0.86 11.56
CA SER A 57 -0.67 -0.47 12.25
C SER A 57 0.35 0.26 11.35
N TYR A 58 0.13 0.30 10.03
CA TYR A 58 1.09 0.90 9.11
C TYR A 58 1.20 2.41 9.31
N SER A 59 2.41 2.90 9.57
CA SER A 59 2.69 4.33 9.71
C SER A 59 3.88 4.71 8.84
N CYS A 60 3.80 5.88 8.21
CA CYS A 60 4.97 6.45 7.54
C CYS A 60 5.77 7.20 8.61
N GLN A 61 7.01 6.78 8.84
CA GLN A 61 7.95 7.49 9.69
C GLN A 61 8.53 8.74 8.98
#